data_AF-A0A397YD29-F1
#
_entry.id   AF-A0A397YD29-F1
#
_cell.length_a   1.000
_cell.length_b   1.000
_cell.length_c   1.000
_cell.angle_alpha   90.00
_cell.angle_beta   90.00
_cell.angle_gamma   90.00
#
_symmetry.space_group_name_H-M   'P 1'
#
loop_
_entity.id
_entity.type
_entity.pdbx_description
1 polymer ?
#
loop_
_entity_poly.entity_id
_entity_poly.type
_entity_poly.pdbx_seq_one_letter_code
_entity_poly.pdbx_strand_id
1 'polypeptide(L)'
;MEILSKLVSRQIWRLPKLWPGFLKCVSQTQPHSFPVLLELPMPQLESIMKKFPDLRPSLTAYANQPAIRASLPNSALSVLGLENGQDSRSQMHPSDAASSIHGAALT
;
A
#
# COMPACT_ATOMS: atom_id res chain seq x y z
N MET A 1 -8.28 15.84 -14.05
CA MET A 1 -8.87 16.11 -12.71
C MET A 1 -8.14 17.28 -12.02
N GLU A 2 -7.96 18.40 -12.72
CA GLU A 2 -7.08 19.50 -12.27
C GLU A 2 -7.48 20.11 -10.93
N ILE A 3 -8.77 20.27 -10.68
CA ILE A 3 -9.24 20.88 -9.44
C ILE A 3 -8.92 20.01 -8.22
N LEU A 4 -9.08 18.68 -8.34
CA LEU A 4 -8.82 17.77 -7.23
C LEU A 4 -7.31 17.68 -6.95
N SER A 5 -6.47 17.62 -7.98
CA SER A 5 -5.00 17.68 -7.82
C SER A 5 -4.54 19.01 -7.20
N LYS A 6 -5.18 20.14 -7.56
CA LYS A 6 -4.93 21.44 -6.92
C LYS A 6 -5.30 21.42 -5.43
N LEU A 7 -6.40 20.76 -5.05
CA LEU A 7 -6.78 20.60 -3.64
C LEU A 7 -5.78 19.72 -2.88
N VAL A 8 -5.27 18.65 -3.48
CA VAL A 8 -4.18 17.84 -2.92
C VAL A 8 -2.93 18.69 -2.68
N SER A 9 -2.53 19.50 -3.67
CA SER A 9 -1.38 20.42 -3.55
C SER A 9 -1.55 21.45 -2.44
N ARG A 10 -2.80 21.87 -2.16
CA ARG A 10 -3.17 22.78 -1.07
C ARG A 10 -3.33 22.08 0.28
N GLN A 11 -3.04 20.78 0.35
CA GLN A 11 -3.14 19.97 1.56
C GLN A 11 -4.56 19.96 2.14
N ILE A 12 -5.55 19.67 1.30
CA ILE A 12 -6.97 19.64 1.66
C ILE A 12 -7.30 18.79 2.90
N TRP A 13 -6.49 17.77 3.22
CA TRP A 13 -6.62 16.95 4.43
C TRP A 13 -6.40 17.73 5.73
N ARG A 14 -5.74 18.91 5.69
CA ARG A 14 -5.59 19.82 6.84
C ARG A 14 -6.84 20.68 7.08
N LEU A 15 -7.81 20.65 6.16
CA LEU A 15 -9.04 21.44 6.21
C LEU A 15 -10.22 20.51 6.59
N PRO A 16 -10.52 20.33 7.89
CA PRO A 16 -11.46 19.29 8.35
C PRO A 16 -12.89 19.48 7.82
N LYS A 17 -13.29 20.71 7.47
CA LYS A 17 -14.60 21.01 6.89
C LYS A 17 -14.71 20.59 5.42
N LEU A 18 -13.60 20.55 4.69
CA LEU A 18 -13.60 20.27 3.25
C LEU A 18 -13.17 18.84 2.93
N TRP A 19 -12.36 18.23 3.79
CA TRP A 19 -11.84 16.88 3.58
C TRP A 19 -12.93 15.82 3.32
N PRO A 20 -14.04 15.75 4.08
CA PRO A 20 -15.11 14.79 3.79
C PRO A 20 -15.74 15.01 2.41
N GLY A 21 -15.88 16.28 1.98
CA GLY A 21 -16.41 16.61 0.65
C GLY A 21 -15.46 16.20 -0.47
N PHE A 22 -14.15 16.39 -0.28
CA PHE A 22 -13.13 15.87 -1.18
C PHE A 22 -13.23 14.35 -1.31
N LEU A 23 -13.28 13.62 -0.19
CA LEU A 23 -13.41 12.15 -0.17
C LEU A 23 -14.69 11.67 -0.88
N LYS A 24 -15.81 12.36 -0.67
CA LYS A 24 -17.06 12.07 -1.37
C LYS A 24 -16.96 12.32 -2.87
N CYS A 25 -16.23 13.35 -3.29
CA CYS A 25 -16.03 13.66 -4.71
C CYS A 25 -15.12 12.63 -5.40
N VAL A 26 -13.95 12.30 -4.81
CA VAL A 26 -13.06 11.27 -5.38
C VAL A 26 -13.76 9.91 -5.44
N SER A 27 -14.58 9.56 -4.45
CA SER A 27 -15.33 8.30 -4.45
C SER A 27 -16.40 8.23 -5.54
N GLN A 28 -17.09 9.33 -5.86
CA GLN A 28 -18.15 9.33 -6.88
C GLN A 28 -17.61 9.43 -8.31
N THR A 29 -16.39 9.92 -8.47
CA THR A 29 -15.78 10.17 -9.79
C THR A 29 -14.74 9.12 -10.17
N GLN A 30 -14.80 7.96 -9.53
CA GLN A 30 -13.99 6.80 -9.90
C GLN A 30 -14.39 6.31 -11.30
N PRO A 31 -13.43 5.83 -12.13
CA PRO A 31 -12.00 5.68 -11.83
C PRO A 31 -11.17 6.95 -12.10
N HIS A 32 -11.77 8.02 -12.62
CA HIS A 32 -11.08 9.24 -13.07
C HIS A 32 -10.32 9.97 -11.95
N SER A 33 -10.73 9.79 -10.69
CA SER A 33 -10.10 10.35 -9.51
C SER A 33 -8.89 9.56 -8.99
N PHE A 34 -8.63 8.35 -9.49
CA PHE A 34 -7.55 7.49 -8.98
C PHE A 34 -6.14 8.10 -9.08
N PRO A 35 -5.75 8.79 -10.16
CA PRO A 35 -4.46 9.50 -10.17
C PRO A 35 -4.30 10.45 -8.98
N VAL A 36 -5.36 11.17 -8.63
CA VAL A 36 -5.36 12.14 -7.53
C VAL A 36 -5.20 11.46 -6.18
N LEU A 37 -5.77 10.26 -6.01
CA LEU A 37 -5.57 9.48 -4.79
C LEU A 37 -4.10 9.03 -4.65
N LEU A 38 -3.45 8.68 -5.78
CA LEU A 38 -2.05 8.29 -5.79
C LEU A 38 -1.08 9.48 -5.60
N GLU A 39 -1.54 10.71 -5.84
CA GLU A 39 -0.80 11.96 -5.54
C GLU A 39 -0.81 12.33 -4.04
N LEU A 40 -1.68 11.72 -3.23
CA LEU A 40 -1.76 12.02 -1.80
C LEU A 40 -0.49 11.58 -1.06
N PRO A 41 -0.09 12.30 0.01
CA PRO A 41 0.98 11.83 0.89
C PRO A 41 0.65 10.47 1.50
N MET A 42 1.67 9.64 1.71
CA MET A 42 1.49 8.26 2.14
C MET A 42 0.63 8.06 3.40
N PRO A 43 0.77 8.88 4.46
CA PRO A 43 -0.09 8.76 5.64
C PRO A 43 -1.58 8.98 5.32
N GLN A 44 -1.89 9.83 4.33
CA GLN A 44 -3.26 10.11 3.93
C GLN A 44 -3.82 8.99 3.06
N LEU A 45 -3.02 8.46 2.13
CA LEU A 45 -3.42 7.31 1.33
C LEU A 45 -3.74 6.10 2.23
N GLU A 46 -2.86 5.78 3.18
CA GLU A 46 -3.08 4.72 4.17
C GLU A 46 -4.36 4.94 4.98
N SER A 47 -4.58 6.17 5.48
CA SER A 47 -5.79 6.48 6.23
C SER A 47 -7.05 6.30 5.39
N ILE A 48 -7.02 6.62 4.09
CA ILE A 48 -8.16 6.40 3.19
C ILE A 48 -8.37 4.91 2.99
N MET A 49 -7.31 4.13 2.74
CA MET A 49 -7.41 2.67 2.58
C MET A 49 -7.99 1.98 3.82
N LYS A 50 -7.69 2.50 5.02
CA LYS A 50 -8.26 1.99 6.27
C LYS A 50 -9.73 2.38 6.47
N LYS A 51 -10.12 3.59 6.06
CA LYS A 51 -11.48 4.12 6.25
C LYS A 51 -12.46 3.66 5.18
N PHE A 52 -11.98 3.41 3.96
CA PHE A 52 -12.78 3.03 2.79
C PHE A 52 -12.23 1.72 2.22
N PRO A 53 -12.43 0.59 2.91
CA PRO A 53 -11.93 -0.71 2.44
C PRO A 53 -12.51 -1.08 1.07
N ASP A 54 -13.73 -0.64 0.76
CA ASP A 54 -14.41 -0.90 -0.52
C ASP A 54 -13.74 -0.20 -1.72
N LEU A 55 -12.97 0.87 -1.47
CA LEU A 55 -12.22 1.58 -2.50
C LEU A 55 -10.95 0.81 -2.91
N ARG A 56 -10.42 -0.01 -1.99
CA ARG A 56 -9.12 -0.67 -2.14
C ARG A 56 -9.07 -1.57 -3.38
N PRO A 57 -10.04 -2.47 -3.66
CA PRO A 57 -9.97 -3.34 -4.84
C PRO A 57 -9.88 -2.54 -6.15
N SER A 58 -10.68 -1.49 -6.29
CA SER A 58 -10.72 -0.67 -7.51
C SER A 58 -9.44 0.15 -7.68
N LEU A 59 -8.90 0.72 -6.60
CA LEU A 59 -7.65 1.46 -6.65
C LEU A 59 -6.45 0.55 -6.90
N THR A 60 -6.41 -0.64 -6.28
CA THR A 60 -5.37 -1.65 -6.51
C THR A 60 -5.39 -2.14 -7.96
N ALA A 61 -6.57 -2.41 -8.53
CA ALA A 61 -6.68 -2.80 -9.93
C ALA A 61 -6.16 -1.71 -10.88
N TYR A 62 -6.43 -0.44 -10.57
CA TYR A 62 -5.90 0.69 -11.33
C TYR A 62 -4.38 0.82 -11.20
N ALA A 63 -3.85 0.74 -9.98
CA ALA A 63 -2.42 0.86 -9.72
C ALA A 63 -1.60 -0.32 -10.25
N ASN A 64 -2.20 -1.49 -10.44
CA ASN A 64 -1.52 -2.66 -11.01
C ASN A 64 -1.32 -2.58 -12.53
N GLN A 65 -1.86 -1.55 -13.20
CA GLN A 65 -1.58 -1.33 -14.62
C GLN A 65 -0.08 -1.07 -14.83
N PRO A 66 0.58 -1.70 -15.82
CA PRO A 66 2.04 -1.63 -15.96
C PRO A 66 2.63 -0.22 -15.98
N ALA A 67 1.99 0.71 -16.68
CA ALA A 67 2.43 2.10 -16.78
C ALA A 67 2.33 2.87 -15.45
N ILE A 68 1.30 2.57 -14.64
CA ILE A 68 1.08 3.21 -13.35
C ILE A 68 1.99 2.56 -12.31
N ARG A 69 2.04 1.23 -12.27
CA ARG A 69 2.85 0.49 -11.34
C ARG A 69 4.33 0.86 -11.44
N ALA A 70 4.84 1.07 -12.65
CA ALA A 70 6.23 1.46 -12.90
C ALA A 70 6.59 2.86 -12.37
N SER A 71 5.61 3.75 -12.15
CA SER A 71 5.84 5.11 -11.64
C SER A 71 5.60 5.25 -10.13
N LEU A 72 5.03 4.22 -9.49
CA LEU A 72 4.70 4.26 -8.07
C LEU A 72 5.90 3.92 -7.18
N PRO A 73 6.07 4.61 -6.04
CA PRO A 73 7.07 4.25 -5.05
C PRO A 73 6.70 2.93 -4.34
N ASN A 74 7.70 2.20 -3.84
CA ASN A 74 7.51 0.93 -3.13
C ASN A 74 6.52 1.05 -1.97
N SER A 75 6.55 2.16 -1.22
CA SER A 75 5.60 2.42 -0.13
C SER A 75 4.14 2.41 -0.59
N ALA A 76 3.85 2.96 -1.76
CA ALA A 76 2.49 2.93 -2.32
C ALA A 76 2.10 1.51 -2.75
N LEU A 77 3.03 0.76 -3.33
CA LEU A 77 2.80 -0.65 -3.70
C LEU A 77 2.51 -1.51 -2.46
N SER A 78 3.26 -1.35 -1.37
CA SER A 78 3.02 -2.10 -0.12
C SER A 78 1.67 -1.73 0.49
N VAL A 79 1.29 -0.45 0.52
CA VAL A 79 -0.04 -0.01 1.00
C VAL A 79 -1.17 -0.62 0.18
N LEU A 80 -1.01 -0.73 -1.15
CA LEU A 80 -2.00 -1.31 -2.05
C LEU A 80 -1.98 -2.84 -2.12
N GLY A 81 -0.99 -3.49 -1.48
CA GLY A 81 -0.79 -4.94 -1.52
C GLY A 81 -0.28 -5.45 -2.87
N LEU A 82 0.45 -4.60 -3.61
CA LEU A 82 1.05 -4.88 -4.93
C LEU A 82 2.54 -5.17 -4.86
N GLU A 83 3.07 -5.44 -3.67
CA GLU A 83 4.47 -5.83 -3.49
C GLU A 83 4.77 -7.06 -4.36
N ASN A 84 5.70 -6.91 -5.30
CA ASN A 84 6.22 -8.07 -6.01
C ASN A 84 6.93 -8.90 -4.96
N GLY A 85 6.47 -10.13 -4.72
CA GLY A 85 7.08 -11.03 -3.77
C GLY A 85 8.58 -11.16 -4.05
N GLN A 86 9.37 -10.45 -3.26
CA GLN A 86 10.75 -10.80 -2.97
C GLN A 86 10.75 -11.31 -1.53
N ASP A 87 10.45 -12.61 -1.44
CA ASP A 87 11.04 -13.57 -0.52
C ASP A 87 10.95 -13.28 0.98
N SER A 88 10.11 -14.07 1.64
CA SER A 88 10.57 -15.05 2.64
C SER A 88 12.00 -14.87 3.17
N ARG A 89 12.26 -13.88 4.04
CA ARG A 89 13.45 -13.89 4.89
C ARG A 89 13.23 -13.15 6.20
N SER A 90 12.22 -13.56 6.95
CA SER A 90 12.27 -13.40 8.42
C SER A 90 13.35 -14.33 8.95
N GLN A 91 14.55 -13.76 9.01
CA GLN A 91 15.67 -14.07 9.88
C GLN A 91 15.21 -14.63 11.24
N MET A 92 15.49 -15.92 11.49
CA MET A 92 15.63 -16.44 12.85
C MET A 92 16.96 -17.19 12.97
N HIS A 93 17.72 -16.77 13.97
CA HIS A 93 19.15 -16.97 14.19
C HIS A 93 19.55 -18.43 14.46
N PRO A 94 20.85 -18.76 14.34
CA PRO A 94 21.41 -20.05 14.73
C PRO A 94 21.61 -20.08 16.25
N SER A 95 21.11 -21.13 16.91
CA SER A 95 21.55 -21.47 18.26
C SER A 95 21.64 -22.99 18.41
N ASP A 96 22.87 -23.42 18.64
CA ASP A 96 23.27 -24.73 19.11
C ASP A 96 22.40 -25.25 20.26
N ALA A 97 22.10 -26.55 20.23
CA ALA A 97 22.03 -27.36 21.44
C ALA A 97 22.12 -28.85 21.08
N ALA A 98 23.26 -29.44 21.45
CA ALA A 98 23.58 -30.85 21.40
C ALA A 98 22.51 -31.76 22.06
N SER A 99 22.24 -32.90 21.43
CA SER A 99 22.21 -34.21 22.11
C SER A 99 22.11 -35.29 21.02
N SER A 100 23.15 -36.11 20.80
CA SER A 100 23.30 -37.45 21.42
C SER A 100 22.12 -38.35 21.01
N ILE A 101 22.26 -39.47 20.28
CA ILE A 101 23.24 -40.55 20.27
C ILE A 101 23.03 -41.29 18.93
N HIS A 102 24.08 -41.65 18.18
CA HIS A 102 24.12 -42.88 17.36
C HIS A 102 25.54 -43.15 16.82
N GLY A 103 26.18 -44.19 17.34
CA GLY A 103 27.38 -44.85 16.83
C GLY A 103 27.63 -46.09 17.72
N ALA A 104 27.29 -47.31 17.30
CA ALA A 104 27.96 -48.20 16.34
C ALA A 104 29.24 -48.87 16.92
N ALA A 105 29.18 -50.20 17.11
CA ALA A 105 30.26 -51.20 17.01
C ALA A 105 29.59 -52.58 17.14
N LEU A 106 29.55 -53.50 16.16
CA LEU A 106 30.63 -54.27 15.51
C LEU A 106 31.55 -55.01 16.49
N THR A 107 31.23 -56.28 16.73
CA THR A 107 32.15 -57.45 16.72
C THR A 107 31.30 -58.71 16.56
#